data_AF-A0A0V1HR34-F1
#
_entry.id   AF-A0A0V1HR34-F1
#
_cell.length_a   1.000
_cell.length_b   1.000
_cell.length_c   1.000
_cell.angle_alpha   90.00
_cell.angle_beta   90.00
_cell.angle_gamma   90.00
#
_symmetry.space_group_name_H-M   'P 1'
#
loop_
_entity.id
_entity.type
_entity.pdbx_description
1 polymer ?
#
loop_
_entity_poly.entity_id
_entity_poly.type
_entity_poly.pdbx_seq_one_letter_code
_entity_poly.pdbx_strand_id
1 'polypeptide(L)'
;FLKVPLKTKGRLSSSNIIKVKPNATSYTAFRVHCIRSASDLFLPLTVMKIVLDNTNRKGQVILGNRWIRSILMHMSACKHWQEYTYHQEKQRLAKTGRAIFPAIMSLDRYHSILRVNHFDDREARQMGHLNDKF
;
A
#
# COMPACT_ATOMS: atom_id res chain seq x y z
N PHE A 1 13.86 -3.26 -30.05
CA PHE A 1 13.45 -4.13 -28.93
C PHE A 1 13.37 -5.57 -29.43
N LEU A 2 14.31 -6.42 -29.00
CA LEU A 2 14.44 -7.82 -29.42
C LEU A 2 13.30 -8.66 -28.80
N LYS A 3 12.50 -9.33 -29.63
CA LYS A 3 11.49 -10.32 -29.20
C LYS A 3 12.22 -11.62 -28.85
N VAL A 4 12.35 -11.93 -27.57
CA VAL A 4 12.78 -13.26 -27.13
C VAL A 4 11.57 -14.21 -27.24
N PRO A 5 11.68 -15.34 -27.96
CA PRO A 5 10.58 -16.30 -28.05
C PRO A 5 10.45 -17.06 -26.73
N LEU A 6 9.22 -17.14 -26.23
CA LEU A 6 8.89 -17.91 -25.02
C LEU A 6 9.17 -19.40 -25.29
N LYS A 7 10.04 -20.01 -24.49
CA LYS A 7 10.25 -21.47 -24.48
C LYS A 7 8.94 -22.16 -24.09
N THR A 8 8.31 -22.83 -25.06
CA THR A 8 7.11 -23.64 -24.88
C THR A 8 7.41 -24.88 -24.04
N LYS A 9 7.11 -24.83 -22.75
CA LYS A 9 7.00 -26.01 -21.89
C LYS A 9 5.54 -26.48 -21.87
N GLY A 10 5.30 -27.74 -22.26
CA GLY A 10 4.07 -28.51 -22.02
C GLY A 10 2.81 -27.98 -22.71
N ARG A 11 2.15 -28.80 -23.53
CA ARG A 11 0.81 -28.48 -24.04
C ARG A 11 -0.16 -28.41 -22.85
N LEU A 12 -0.54 -27.21 -22.44
CA LEU A 12 -1.73 -27.01 -21.61
C LEU A 12 -2.94 -27.51 -22.41
N SER A 13 -3.88 -28.19 -21.76
CA SER A 13 -5.17 -28.59 -22.36
C SER A 13 -5.78 -27.40 -23.11
N SER A 14 -6.36 -27.61 -24.29
CA SER A 14 -7.02 -26.57 -25.10
C SER A 14 -8.11 -25.81 -24.34
N SER A 15 -8.64 -26.40 -23.26
CA SER A 15 -9.56 -25.75 -22.30
C SER A 15 -8.93 -24.63 -21.47
N ASN A 16 -7.60 -24.67 -21.27
CA ASN A 16 -6.87 -23.75 -20.38
C ASN A 16 -6.17 -22.63 -21.15
N ILE A 17 -6.39 -22.54 -22.46
CA ILE A 17 -5.89 -21.43 -23.29
C ILE A 17 -6.86 -20.27 -23.09
N ILE A 18 -6.41 -19.23 -22.39
CA ILE A 18 -7.14 -17.97 -22.27
C ILE A 18 -7.29 -17.39 -23.69
N LYS A 19 -8.50 -17.47 -24.25
CA LYS A 19 -8.82 -16.96 -25.60
C LYS A 19 -9.07 -15.45 -25.63
N VAL A 20 -9.21 -14.84 -24.46
CA VAL A 20 -9.47 -13.40 -24.31
C VAL A 20 -8.14 -12.67 -24.30
N LYS A 21 -8.03 -11.58 -25.07
CA LYS A 21 -6.85 -10.71 -25.03
C LYS A 21 -6.69 -10.17 -23.60
N PRO A 22 -5.52 -10.36 -22.94
CA PRO A 22 -5.28 -9.79 -21.62
C PRO A 22 -5.46 -8.27 -21.66
N ASN A 23 -6.36 -7.77 -20.83
CA ASN A 23 -6.60 -6.34 -20.69
C ASN A 23 -7.20 -6.05 -19.31
N ALA A 24 -7.25 -4.77 -18.93
CA ALA A 24 -8.05 -4.32 -17.81
C ALA A 24 -9.51 -4.78 -17.99
N THR A 25 -10.14 -5.18 -16.89
CA THR A 25 -11.57 -5.52 -16.90
C THR A 25 -12.39 -4.28 -17.23
N SER A 26 -13.62 -4.48 -17.71
CA SER A 26 -14.58 -3.38 -17.92
C SER A 26 -14.78 -2.54 -16.65
N TYR A 27 -14.77 -3.20 -15.49
CA TYR A 27 -14.80 -2.56 -14.18
C TYR A 27 -13.66 -1.55 -13.97
N THR A 28 -12.42 -1.97 -14.25
CA THR A 28 -11.24 -1.11 -14.14
C THR A 28 -11.27 0.01 -15.19
N ALA A 29 -11.61 -0.32 -16.44
CA ALA A 29 -11.67 0.65 -17.53
C ALA A 29 -12.66 1.79 -17.27
N PHE A 30 -13.77 1.52 -16.58
CA PHE A 30 -14.76 2.54 -16.23
C PHE A 30 -14.35 3.41 -15.03
N ARG A 31 -13.58 2.86 -14.08
CA ARG A 31 -13.27 3.53 -12.80
C ARG A 31 -11.93 4.25 -12.79
N VAL A 32 -10.98 3.82 -13.62
CA VAL A 32 -9.64 4.41 -13.68
C VAL A 32 -9.59 5.54 -14.69
N HIS A 33 -9.49 6.76 -14.20
CA HIS A 33 -9.36 7.99 -15.00
C HIS A 33 -8.06 8.75 -14.70
N CYS A 34 -7.36 8.37 -13.62
CA CYS A 34 -6.07 8.91 -13.23
C CYS A 34 -5.27 7.90 -12.38
N ILE A 35 -3.98 8.18 -12.15
CA ILE A 35 -3.10 7.35 -11.32
C ILE A 35 -3.72 7.11 -9.93
N ARG A 36 -4.26 8.15 -9.30
CA ARG A 36 -4.91 8.03 -7.98
C ARG A 36 -6.07 7.03 -8.00
N SER A 37 -6.97 7.15 -8.97
CA SER A 37 -8.11 6.21 -9.11
C SER A 37 -7.66 4.78 -9.42
N ALA A 38 -6.53 4.58 -10.10
CA ALA A 38 -5.93 3.26 -10.27
C ALA A 38 -5.42 2.70 -8.94
N SER A 39 -4.71 3.53 -8.16
CA SER A 39 -4.16 3.14 -6.86
C SER A 39 -5.26 2.85 -5.81
N ASP A 40 -6.40 3.52 -5.90
CA ASP A 40 -7.55 3.34 -5.00
C ASP A 40 -8.31 2.03 -5.26
N LEU A 41 -8.16 1.42 -6.44
CA LEU A 41 -8.73 0.09 -6.72
C LEU A 41 -8.08 -1.02 -5.89
N PHE A 42 -6.78 -0.89 -5.61
CA PHE A 42 -6.02 -1.90 -4.86
C PHE A 42 -6.05 -1.65 -3.35
N LEU A 43 -6.17 -0.39 -2.93
CA LEU A 43 -6.29 0.01 -1.54
C LEU A 43 -7.50 0.91 -1.36
N PRO A 44 -8.71 0.34 -1.31
CA PRO A 44 -9.93 1.09 -1.11
C PRO A 44 -9.90 1.91 0.17
N LEU A 45 -10.66 3.02 0.20
CA LEU A 45 -10.79 3.87 1.38
C LEU A 45 -11.23 3.10 2.64
N THR A 46 -12.05 2.07 2.48
CA THR A 46 -12.48 1.21 3.59
C THR A 46 -11.31 0.47 4.24
N VAL A 47 -10.44 -0.13 3.42
CA VAL A 47 -9.20 -0.78 3.90
C VAL A 47 -8.29 0.23 4.56
N MET A 48 -8.08 1.40 3.93
CA MET A 48 -7.23 2.44 4.50
C MET A 48 -7.73 2.98 5.84
N LYS A 49 -9.05 3.01 6.06
CA LYS A 49 -9.65 3.37 7.36
C LYS A 49 -9.35 2.32 8.44
N ILE A 50 -9.49 1.03 8.11
CA ILE A 50 -9.16 -0.07 9.04
C ILE A 50 -7.69 0.02 9.46
N VAL A 51 -6.78 0.17 8.50
CA VAL A 51 -5.35 0.33 8.77
C VAL A 51 -5.09 1.56 9.65
N LEU A 52 -5.77 2.69 9.37
CA LEU A 52 -5.63 3.91 10.17
C LEU A 52 -6.05 3.70 11.63
N ASP A 53 -7.19 3.05 11.85
CA ASP A 53 -7.71 2.81 13.19
C ASP A 53 -6.80 1.85 13.98
N ASN A 54 -6.37 0.76 13.36
CA ASN A 54 -5.42 -0.19 13.95
C ASN A 54 -4.07 0.45 14.25
N THR A 55 -3.56 1.27 13.32
CA THR A 55 -2.33 2.05 13.51
C THR A 55 -2.44 3.03 14.67
N ASN A 56 -3.58 3.72 14.81
CA ASN A 56 -3.80 4.65 15.91
C ASN A 56 -3.89 3.95 17.27
N ARG A 57 -4.59 2.82 17.34
CA ARG A 57 -4.62 1.98 18.56
C ARG A 57 -3.22 1.51 18.93
N LYS A 58 -2.47 0.97 17.96
CA LYS A 58 -1.10 0.48 18.16
C LYS A 58 -0.14 1.59 18.57
N GLY A 59 -0.27 2.77 17.95
CA GLY A 59 0.49 3.97 18.28
C GLY A 59 0.26 4.41 19.72
N GLN A 60 -1.00 4.44 20.16
CA GLN A 60 -1.34 4.75 21.55
C GLN A 60 -0.72 3.75 22.53
N VAL A 61 -0.76 2.45 22.22
CA VAL A 61 -0.19 1.40 23.08
C VAL A 61 1.34 1.50 23.18
N ILE A 62 2.04 1.76 22.08
CA ILE A 62 3.52 1.73 22.05
C ILE A 62 4.13 3.06 22.52
N LEU A 63 3.54 4.18 22.10
CA LEU A 63 4.13 5.51 22.29
C LEU A 63 3.41 6.32 23.37
N GLY A 64 2.24 5.87 23.84
CA GLY A 64 1.46 6.52 24.88
C GLY A 64 1.14 7.97 24.52
N ASN A 65 1.42 8.87 25.45
CA ASN A 65 1.17 10.31 25.30
C ASN A 65 2.02 10.98 24.20
N ARG A 66 3.08 10.31 23.72
CA ARG A 66 3.86 10.80 22.56
C ARG A 66 3.19 10.52 21.23
N TRP A 67 2.14 9.69 21.20
CA TRP A 67 1.38 9.42 19.99
C TRP A 67 0.38 10.53 19.71
N ILE A 68 0.63 11.28 18.64
CA ILE A 68 -0.40 12.11 18.01
C ILE A 68 -1.25 11.20 17.13
N ARG A 69 -2.58 11.36 17.14
CA ARG A 69 -3.47 10.55 16.29
C ARG A 69 -3.20 10.87 14.81
N SER A 70 -2.99 9.83 14.01
CA SER A 70 -2.87 9.96 12.56
C SER A 70 -4.22 10.14 11.89
N ILE A 71 -4.19 10.73 10.69
CA ILE A 71 -5.35 10.90 9.81
C ILE A 71 -5.11 10.19 8.47
N LEU A 72 -6.18 10.03 7.68
CA LEU A 72 -6.13 9.34 6.38
C LEU A 72 -5.12 9.98 5.40
N MET A 73 -4.96 11.31 5.47
CA MET A 73 -3.97 12.03 4.68
C MET A 73 -2.54 11.58 5.02
N HIS A 74 -2.25 11.29 6.28
CA HIS A 74 -0.95 10.76 6.67
C HIS A 74 -0.70 9.37 6.09
N MET A 75 -1.69 8.48 6.13
CA MET A 75 -1.54 7.13 5.56
C MET A 75 -1.35 7.17 4.04
N SER A 76 -2.10 8.06 3.38
CA SER A 76 -1.95 8.30 1.94
C SER A 76 -0.57 8.84 1.63
N ALA A 77 -0.07 9.82 2.39
CA ALA A 77 1.28 10.36 2.20
C ALA A 77 2.37 9.31 2.46
N CYS A 78 2.22 8.44 3.47
CA CYS A 78 3.16 7.34 3.73
C CYS A 78 3.25 6.37 2.54
N LYS A 79 2.12 6.01 1.93
CA LYS A 79 2.07 5.16 0.72
C LYS A 79 2.88 5.78 -0.42
N HIS A 80 2.61 7.05 -0.74
CA HIS A 80 3.31 7.75 -1.81
C HIS A 80 4.78 7.99 -1.48
N TRP A 81 5.13 8.20 -0.20
CA TRP A 81 6.51 8.33 0.23
C TRP A 81 7.29 7.03 -0.03
N GLN A 82 6.72 5.86 0.29
CA GLN A 82 7.37 4.57 0.01
C GLN A 82 7.58 4.33 -1.48
N GLU A 83 6.58 4.62 -2.31
CA GLU A 83 6.68 4.49 -3.77
C GLU A 83 7.74 5.44 -4.33
N TYR A 84 7.76 6.70 -3.88
CA TYR A 84 8.72 7.70 -4.34
C TYR A 84 10.17 7.39 -3.88
N THR A 85 10.36 6.95 -2.63
CA THR A 85 11.69 6.58 -2.10
C THR A 85 12.21 5.24 -2.60
N TYR A 86 11.33 4.37 -3.09
CA TYR A 86 11.75 3.17 -3.82
C TYR A 86 12.33 3.53 -5.20
N HIS A 87 11.77 4.55 -5.86
CA HIS A 87 12.20 4.99 -7.19
C HIS A 87 13.35 6.00 -7.20
N GLN A 88 13.60 6.70 -6.09
CA GLN A 88 14.67 7.70 -5.97
C GLN A 88 15.62 7.31 -4.84
N GLU A 89 16.91 7.30 -5.15
CA GLU A 89 18.04 6.99 -4.27
C GLU A 89 17.77 7.41 -2.81
N LYS A 90 17.78 6.41 -1.92
CA LYS A 90 17.29 6.37 -0.52
C LYS A 90 17.80 7.47 0.44
N GLN A 91 18.58 8.43 -0.04
CA GLN A 91 19.27 9.44 0.77
C GLN A 91 19.20 10.89 0.22
N ARG A 92 18.82 11.13 -1.05
CA ARG A 92 18.82 12.51 -1.61
C ARG A 92 17.61 13.37 -1.20
N LEU A 93 16.48 12.74 -0.86
CA LEU A 93 15.22 13.42 -0.59
C LEU A 93 15.19 14.21 0.72
N ALA A 94 15.94 13.76 1.72
CA ALA A 94 16.08 14.49 2.98
C ALA A 94 16.86 15.82 2.80
N LYS A 95 17.70 15.93 1.75
CA LYS A 95 18.59 17.08 1.54
C LYS A 95 18.20 18.02 0.41
N THR A 96 17.45 17.57 -0.60
CA THR A 96 17.17 18.39 -1.82
C THR A 96 15.70 18.68 -2.08
N GLY A 97 14.82 18.29 -1.15
CA GLY A 97 13.49 18.87 -0.91
C GLY A 97 12.70 19.39 -2.12
N ARG A 98 11.88 18.54 -2.75
CA ARG A 98 10.55 19.03 -3.12
C ARG A 98 9.75 19.13 -1.83
N ALA A 99 9.29 20.33 -1.48
CA ALA A 99 8.60 20.67 -0.23
C ALA A 99 7.27 19.91 0.01
N ILE A 100 6.86 19.05 -0.91
CA ILE A 100 5.55 18.37 -0.90
C ILE A 100 5.39 17.50 0.35
N PHE A 101 6.43 16.76 0.75
CA PHE A 101 6.29 15.85 1.88
C PHE A 101 6.46 16.49 3.26
N PRO A 102 7.46 17.38 3.49
CA PRO A 102 7.52 18.17 4.71
C PRO A 102 6.26 19.00 4.97
N ALA A 103 5.56 19.43 3.91
CA ALA A 103 4.29 20.14 4.03
C ALA A 103 3.13 19.27 4.56
N ILE A 104 3.22 17.94 4.45
CA ILE A 104 2.20 17.01 4.95
C ILE A 104 2.59 16.45 6.32
N MET A 105 3.85 16.05 6.51
CA MET A 105 4.37 15.61 7.81
C MET A 105 5.91 15.68 7.87
N SER A 106 6.45 15.76 9.08
CA SER A 106 7.90 15.63 9.27
C SER A 106 8.39 14.20 9.01
N LEU A 107 9.68 14.05 8.71
CA LEU A 107 10.31 12.74 8.51
C LEU A 107 10.23 11.86 9.78
N ASP A 108 10.41 12.46 10.96
CA ASP A 108 10.26 11.75 12.23
C ASP A 108 8.84 11.25 12.44
N ARG A 109 7.85 12.05 12.03
CA ARG A 109 6.45 11.63 12.07
C ARG A 109 6.18 10.48 11.12
N TYR A 110 6.73 10.53 9.92
CA TYR A 110 6.67 9.42 8.96
C TYR A 110 7.27 8.13 9.55
N HIS A 111 8.48 8.17 10.10
CA HIS A 111 9.11 7.02 10.75
C HIS A 111 8.31 6.49 11.95
N SER A 112 7.74 7.40 12.75
CA SER A 112 6.88 7.03 13.87
C SER A 112 5.64 6.27 13.40
N ILE A 113 5.00 6.75 12.32
CA ILE A 113 3.84 6.08 11.72
C ILE A 113 4.23 4.70 11.17
N LEU A 114 5.33 4.60 10.42
CA LEU A 114 5.78 3.31 9.87
C LEU A 114 6.01 2.26 10.96
N ARG A 115 6.57 2.67 12.11
CA ARG A 115 6.87 1.75 13.22
C ARG A 115 5.61 1.14 13.84
N VAL A 116 4.50 1.86 13.81
CA VAL A 116 3.24 1.43 14.45
C VAL A 116 2.14 1.11 13.43
N ASN A 117 2.46 1.17 12.14
CA ASN A 117 1.55 0.85 11.05
C ASN A 117 1.11 -0.61 11.18
N HIS A 118 -0.19 -0.84 11.28
CA HIS A 118 -0.74 -2.14 11.57
C HIS A 118 -2.05 -2.35 10.81
N PHE A 119 -2.17 -3.49 10.13
CA PHE A 119 -3.28 -3.78 9.21
C PHE A 119 -4.44 -4.53 9.87
N ASP A 120 -4.20 -5.09 11.05
CA ASP A 120 -5.10 -6.05 11.70
C ASP A 120 -5.35 -5.68 13.16
N ASP A 121 -6.39 -6.23 13.77
CA ASP A 121 -6.65 -6.07 15.20
C ASP A 121 -5.99 -7.21 15.99
N ARG A 122 -5.17 -6.86 16.98
CA ARG A 122 -4.50 -7.85 17.83
C ARG A 122 -5.49 -8.71 18.63
N GLU A 123 -6.62 -8.14 19.04
CA GLU A 123 -7.62 -8.85 19.84
C GLU A 123 -8.43 -9.82 18.97
N ALA A 124 -8.80 -9.41 17.75
CA ALA A 124 -9.42 -10.30 16.78
C ALA A 124 -8.49 -11.46 16.37
N ARG A 125 -7.18 -11.18 16.28
CA ARG A 125 -6.18 -12.20 15.97
C ARG A 125 -6.12 -13.33 17.00
N GLN A 126 -6.25 -13.04 18.29
CA GLN A 126 -6.20 -14.09 19.32
C GLN A 126 -7.32 -15.13 19.15
N MET A 127 -8.46 -14.74 18.58
CA MET A 127 -9.57 -15.65 18.28
C MET A 127 -9.40 -16.37 16.93
N GLY A 128 -8.78 -15.72 15.93
CA GLY A 128 -8.62 -16.26 14.57
C GLY A 128 -7.40 -17.18 14.35
N HIS A 129 -6.34 -17.03 15.16
CA HIS A 129 -5.05 -17.72 14.95
C HIS A 129 -5.11 -19.24 15.09
N LEU A 130 -6.22 -19.77 15.62
CA LEU A 130 -6.47 -21.22 15.70
C LEU A 130 -6.65 -21.85 14.32
N ASN A 131 -7.13 -21.10 13.33
CA ASN A 131 -7.46 -21.62 12.00
C ASN A 131 -6.80 -20.88 10.82
N ASP A 132 -6.22 -19.70 11.05
CA ASP A 132 -5.46 -18.96 10.04
C ASP A 132 -4.08 -18.56 10.58
N LYS A 133 -3.03 -18.82 9.79
CA LYS A 133 -1.64 -18.49 10.14
C LYS A 133 -1.25 -17.08 9.69
N PHE A 134 -2.05 -16.44 8.84
CA PHE A 134 -1.78 -15.12 8.26
C PHE A 134 -2.57 -14.00 8.95
#